data_AF-A0A1Q3CMB4-F1
#
_entry.id   AF-A0A1Q3CMB4-F1
#
_cell.length_a   1.000
_cell.length_b   1.000
_cell.length_c   1.000
_cell.angle_alpha   90.00
_cell.angle_beta   90.00
_cell.angle_gamma   90.00
#
_symmetry.space_group_name_H-M   'P 1'
#
loop_
_entity.id
_entity.type
_entity.pdbx_description
1 polymer ?
#
loop_
_entity_poly.entity_id
_entity_poly.type
_entity_poly.pdbx_seq_one_letter_code
_entity_poly.pdbx_strand_id
1 'polypeptide(L)'
;MDGGTGFTSQVYELSPIFLPKEWIMEQWDKKYYITSVAGALNGSAMVVMSKGVELDFLYPSGIHRRWENGYRITSTATTADQAVFILSTP
;
A
#
# COMPACT_ATOMS: atom_id res chain seq x y z
N MET A 1 -8.17 -3.94 18.63
CA MET A 1 -9.36 -4.59 18.03
C MET A 1 -8.94 -4.97 16.61
N ASP A 2 -8.81 -6.26 16.31
CA ASP A 2 -8.39 -6.76 14.99
C ASP A 2 -9.57 -7.12 14.08
N GLY A 3 -10.81 -7.07 14.57
CA GLY A 3 -12.04 -7.23 13.79
C GLY A 3 -12.15 -8.52 12.95
N GLY A 4 -11.29 -9.51 13.18
CA GLY A 4 -11.12 -10.66 12.29
C GLY A 4 -10.38 -10.37 10.97
N THR A 5 -9.81 -9.18 10.80
CA THR A 5 -9.04 -8.76 9.60
C THR A 5 -7.59 -9.25 9.60
N GLY A 6 -7.07 -9.70 10.74
CA GLY A 6 -5.64 -10.02 10.91
C GLY A 6 -4.75 -8.79 11.10
N PHE A 7 -5.27 -7.57 10.96
CA PHE A 7 -4.49 -6.34 11.18
C PHE A 7 -4.31 -6.05 12.67
N THR A 8 -3.06 -5.91 13.10
CA THR A 8 -2.73 -5.75 14.53
C THR A 8 -2.37 -4.32 14.90
N SER A 9 -1.71 -3.58 14.00
CA SER A 9 -1.36 -2.16 14.21
C SER A 9 -1.48 -1.40 12.90
N GLN A 10 -1.88 -0.13 12.95
CA GLN A 10 -2.01 0.72 11.77
C GLN A 10 -1.32 2.07 12.01
N VAL A 11 -0.69 2.60 10.97
CA VAL A 11 -0.13 3.95 10.91
C VAL A 11 -0.58 4.60 9.62
N TYR A 12 -0.70 5.91 9.62
CA TYR A 12 -1.06 6.67 8.42
C TYR A 12 -0.24 7.95 8.31
N GLU A 13 -0.13 8.45 7.09
CA GLU A 13 0.53 9.72 6.77
C GLU A 13 -0.37 10.53 5.83
N LEU A 14 -0.56 11.81 6.16
CA LEU A 14 -1.13 12.79 5.24
C LEU A 14 0.01 13.59 4.62
N SER A 15 0.37 13.21 3.40
CA SER A 15 1.53 13.77 2.72
C SER A 15 1.12 14.78 1.65
N PRO A 16 1.83 15.92 1.53
CA PRO A 16 1.64 16.86 0.41
C PRO A 16 2.14 16.29 -0.93
N ILE A 17 2.81 15.13 -0.92
CA ILE A 17 3.25 14.41 -2.12
C ILE A 17 2.55 13.05 -2.22
N PHE A 18 2.34 12.55 -3.43
CA PHE A 18 1.51 11.37 -3.68
C PHE A 18 2.08 10.08 -3.05
N LEU A 19 3.41 9.97 -2.96
CA LEU A 19 4.10 8.84 -2.35
C LEU A 19 5.27 9.33 -1.46
N PRO A 20 5.08 9.45 -0.14
CA PRO A 20 6.14 9.84 0.79
C PRO A 20 7.14 8.69 1.00
N LYS A 21 8.14 8.60 0.12
CA LYS A 21 9.08 7.47 0.07
C LYS A 21 9.84 7.28 1.39
N GLU A 22 10.34 8.35 1.98
CA GLU A 22 11.15 8.31 3.20
C GLU A 22 10.34 7.71 4.36
N TRP A 23 9.12 8.20 4.56
CA TRP A 23 8.21 7.68 5.58
C TRP A 23 7.85 6.20 5.31
N ILE A 24 7.55 5.84 4.05
CA ILE A 24 7.23 4.46 3.68
C ILE A 24 8.39 3.51 4.02
N MET A 25 9.63 3.89 3.72
CA MET A 25 10.81 3.08 4.05
C MET A 25 10.98 2.89 5.55
N GLU A 26 10.80 3.95 6.35
CA GLU A 26 10.85 3.86 7.81
C GLU A 26 9.77 2.92 8.38
N GLN A 27 8.58 2.91 7.78
CA GLN A 27 7.50 2.01 8.19
C GLN A 27 7.76 0.56 7.75
N TRP A 28 8.36 0.33 6.58
CA TRP A 28 8.80 -0.99 6.15
C TRP A 28 9.82 -1.60 7.11
N ASP A 29 10.80 -0.82 7.60
CA ASP A 29 11.76 -1.28 8.62
C ASP A 29 11.05 -1.72 9.91
N LYS A 30 9.93 -1.08 10.22
CA LYS A 30 9.05 -1.40 11.37
C LYS A 30 8.04 -2.51 11.08
N LYS A 31 8.12 -3.18 9.92
CA LYS A 31 7.22 -4.26 9.46
C LYS A 31 5.77 -3.82 9.23
N TYR A 32 5.55 -2.56 8.91
CA TYR A 32 4.27 -2.10 8.35
C TYR A 32 4.30 -2.25 6.83
N TYR A 33 3.16 -2.56 6.23
CA TYR A 33 2.99 -2.64 4.79
C TYR A 33 1.82 -1.78 4.33
N ILE A 34 1.89 -1.22 3.13
CA ILE A 34 0.83 -0.37 2.59
C ILE A 34 -0.42 -1.21 2.38
N THR A 35 -1.52 -0.79 2.99
CA THR A 35 -2.84 -1.45 2.88
C THR A 35 -3.85 -0.59 2.16
N SER A 36 -3.68 0.74 2.15
CA SER A 36 -4.53 1.65 1.37
C SER A 36 -3.79 2.93 1.02
N VAL A 37 -4.12 3.50 -0.13
CA VAL A 37 -3.66 4.82 -0.57
C VAL A 37 -4.85 5.57 -1.17
N ALA A 38 -4.95 6.86 -0.88
CA ALA A 38 -5.90 7.76 -1.53
C ALA A 38 -5.17 9.03 -1.98
N GLY A 39 -5.16 9.29 -3.28
CA GLY A 39 -4.61 10.52 -3.86
C GLY A 39 -5.65 11.63 -3.99
N ALA A 40 -5.19 12.87 -3.94
CA ALA A 40 -5.98 14.06 -4.22
C ALA A 40 -5.47 14.78 -5.48
N LEU A 41 -6.33 15.60 -6.08
CA LEU A 41 -6.04 16.33 -7.33
C LEU A 41 -4.88 17.34 -7.21
N ASN A 42 -4.57 17.78 -5.99
CA ASN A 42 -3.47 18.68 -5.70
C ASN A 42 -2.11 17.96 -5.53
N GLY A 43 -2.04 16.66 -5.83
CA GLY A 43 -0.83 15.84 -5.70
C GLY A 43 -0.55 15.32 -4.28
N SER A 44 -1.40 15.66 -3.30
CA SER A 44 -1.28 15.12 -1.94
C SER A 44 -1.85 13.71 -1.87
N ALA A 45 -1.46 12.94 -0.84
CA ALA A 45 -2.02 11.62 -0.59
C ALA A 45 -2.17 11.31 0.89
N MET A 46 -3.16 10.46 1.19
CA MET A 46 -3.24 9.73 2.44
C MET A 46 -2.73 8.30 2.20
N VAL A 47 -1.73 7.88 2.97
CA VAL A 47 -1.20 6.51 2.93
C VAL A 47 -1.49 5.83 4.24
N VAL A 48 -2.06 4.63 4.20
CA VAL A 48 -2.30 3.78 5.37
C VAL A 48 -1.43 2.54 5.26
N MET A 49 -0.71 2.22 6.33
CA MET A 49 0.08 1.01 6.45
C MET A 49 -0.32 0.23 7.69
N SER A 50 -0.26 -1.11 7.62
CA SER A 50 -0.68 -1.99 8.71
C SER A 50 0.31 -3.14 8.97
N LYS A 51 0.32 -3.65 10.20
CA LYS A 51 0.98 -4.90 10.63
C LYS A 51 -0.02 -6.05 10.60
N GLY A 52 0.50 -7.28 10.53
CA GLY A 52 -0.35 -8.48 10.38
C GLY A 52 -0.85 -8.65 8.94
N VAL A 53 -0.13 -8.04 8.00
CA VAL A 53 -0.38 -8.10 6.57
C VAL A 53 0.72 -8.97 5.97
N GLU A 54 0.37 -10.09 5.35
CA GLU A 54 1.31 -10.90 4.57
C GLU A 54 1.37 -10.32 3.16
N LEU A 55 2.16 -9.26 2.98
CA LEU A 55 2.35 -8.61 1.69
C LEU A 55 3.84 -8.55 1.33
N ASP A 56 4.17 -9.25 0.26
CA ASP A 56 5.49 -9.23 -0.36
C ASP A 56 5.38 -8.51 -1.71
N PHE A 57 5.73 -7.22 -1.82
CA PHE A 57 5.79 -6.56 -3.14
C PHE A 57 6.84 -5.46 -3.29
N LEU A 58 7.86 -5.76 -4.11
CA LEU A 58 8.70 -4.81 -4.84
C LEU A 58 7.94 -4.16 -6.02
N TYR A 59 8.20 -2.89 -6.32
CA TYR A 59 7.79 -2.16 -7.54
C TYR A 59 8.88 -2.22 -8.63
N PRO A 60 8.60 -2.02 -9.94
CA PRO A 60 7.39 -2.28 -10.72
C PRO A 60 7.71 -3.12 -11.98
N SER A 61 7.29 -4.37 -12.02
CA SER A 61 6.99 -5.11 -13.27
C SER A 61 6.44 -6.49 -12.92
N GLY A 62 5.36 -6.90 -13.59
CA GLY A 62 4.85 -8.27 -13.47
C GLY A 62 3.50 -8.43 -12.77
N ILE A 63 2.56 -7.50 -12.93
CA ILE A 63 1.17 -7.68 -12.44
C ILE A 63 0.58 -9.01 -12.94
N HIS A 64 0.78 -9.36 -14.21
CA HIS A 64 0.30 -10.63 -14.77
C HIS A 64 0.97 -11.85 -14.12
N ARG A 65 2.30 -11.82 -13.95
CA ARG A 65 3.08 -12.85 -13.26
C ARG A 65 2.62 -13.04 -11.80
N ARG A 66 2.19 -11.96 -11.15
CA ARG A 66 1.67 -11.98 -9.78
C ARG A 66 0.27 -12.57 -9.72
N TRP A 67 -0.55 -12.33 -10.74
CA TRP A 67 -1.86 -12.98 -10.88
C TRP A 67 -1.71 -14.51 -10.96
N GLU A 68 -0.75 -15.00 -11.76
CA GLU A 68 -0.43 -16.44 -11.84
C GLU A 68 -0.04 -17.03 -10.47
N ASN A 69 0.60 -16.23 -9.61
CA ASN A 69 0.97 -16.61 -8.25
C ASN A 69 -0.15 -16.43 -7.20
N GLY A 70 -1.40 -16.25 -7.63
CA GLY A 70 -2.56 -16.19 -6.72
C GLY A 70 -2.86 -14.81 -6.13
N TYR A 71 -2.05 -13.78 -6.43
CA TYR A 71 -2.33 -12.43 -5.95
C TYR A 71 -3.50 -11.79 -6.68
N ARG A 72 -4.21 -10.89 -5.99
CA ARG A 72 -5.35 -10.11 -6.47
C ARG A 72 -5.14 -8.66 -6.09
N ILE A 73 -5.62 -7.74 -6.93
CA ILE A 73 -5.63 -6.31 -6.60
C ILE A 73 -6.69 -6.09 -5.53
N THR A 74 -6.31 -5.47 -4.42
CA THR A 74 -7.21 -5.15 -3.30
C THR A 74 -7.41 -3.66 -3.09
N SER A 75 -6.53 -2.82 -3.63
CA SER A 75 -6.69 -1.37 -3.62
C SER A 75 -5.89 -0.71 -4.74
N THR A 76 -6.37 0.44 -5.22
CA THR A 76 -5.74 1.23 -6.29
C THR A 76 -5.88 2.72 -6.03
N ALA A 77 -4.82 3.49 -6.29
CA ALA A 77 -4.84 4.95 -6.27
C ALA A 77 -4.14 5.49 -7.52
N THR A 78 -4.62 6.60 -8.07
CA THR A 78 -4.04 7.21 -9.27
C THR A 78 -4.01 8.72 -9.16
N THR A 79 -2.97 9.33 -9.74
CA THR A 79 -2.89 10.74 -10.13
C THR A 79 -2.87 10.81 -11.66
N ALA A 80 -2.74 12.01 -12.23
CA ALA A 80 -2.61 12.19 -13.67
C ALA A 80 -1.36 11.51 -14.26
N ASP A 81 -0.31 11.33 -13.45
CA ASP A 81 1.02 10.89 -13.85
C ASP A 81 1.49 9.59 -13.15
N GLN A 82 0.84 9.17 -12.07
CA GLN A 82 1.25 8.01 -11.27
C GLN A 82 0.07 7.10 -10.94
N ALA A 83 0.35 5.82 -10.79
CA ALA A 83 -0.63 4.82 -10.37
C ALA A 83 0.01 3.88 -9.34
N VAL A 84 -0.77 3.54 -8.31
CA VAL A 84 -0.41 2.58 -7.28
C VAL A 84 -1.44 1.47 -7.26
N PHE A 85 -0.96 0.23 -7.37
CA PHE A 85 -1.74 -0.98 -7.14
C PHE A 85 -1.23 -1.68 -5.89
N ILE A 86 -2.15 -1.96 -4.97
CA ILE A 86 -1.94 -2.84 -3.83
C ILE A 86 -2.52 -4.19 -4.22
N LEU A 87 -1.67 -5.22 -4.18
CA LEU A 87 -2.06 -6.59 -4.41
C LEU A 87 -1.99 -7.34 -3.09
N SER A 88 -2.75 -8.41 -2.89
CA SER A 88 -2.61 -9.39 -1.79
C SER A 88 -3.07 -10.78 -2.23
N THR A 89 -2.68 -11.84 -1.52
CA THR A 89 -3.35 -13.14 -1.64
C THR A 89 -4.66 -13.11 -0.83
N PRO A 90 -5.71 -13.83 -1.27
CA PRO A 90 -6.93 -14.01 -0.47
C PRO A 90 -6.69 -14.73 0.86
#